data_AF-A0A502IF31-F1
#
_entry.id   AF-A0A502IF31-F1
#
_cell.length_a   1.000
_cell.length_b   1.000
_cell.length_c   1.000
_cell.angle_alpha   90.00
_cell.angle_beta   90.00
_cell.angle_gamma   90.00
#
_symmetry.space_group_name_H-M   'P 1'
#
loop_
_entity.id
_entity.type
_entity.pdbx_description
1 polymer ?
#
loop_
_entity_poly.entity_id
_entity_poly.type
_entity_poly.pdbx_seq_one_letter_code
_entity_poly.pdbx_strand_id
1 'polypeptide(L)'
;MTNVSLKRIIVEERGSILLTSLFFLICLCLLLSMVLLMQQADLTQMRIQQTADVIVKGARTAGQWTKVDPETKEVRVSLIATTEEARRKKANIIRGAREEAEILYRLNKTGLNQTARDINITHQKGEKPSLYTQGIYYVAIEMKKKIYMIFEEREFRFRRTSQAEIKK
;
A
#
# COMPACT_ATOMS: atom_id res chain seq x y z
N MET A 1 -61.46 36.94 -9.91
CA MET A 1 -60.59 36.60 -11.06
C MET A 1 -59.10 36.46 -10.71
N THR A 2 -58.68 36.62 -9.46
CA THR A 2 -57.26 36.55 -8.99
C THR A 2 -56.77 35.15 -8.63
N ASN A 3 -57.66 34.24 -8.21
CA ASN A 3 -57.29 32.91 -7.72
C ASN A 3 -56.73 31.94 -8.79
N VAL A 4 -57.12 32.11 -10.06
CA VAL A 4 -56.66 31.23 -11.16
C VAL A 4 -55.22 31.54 -11.58
N SER A 5 -54.81 32.81 -11.48
CA SER A 5 -53.43 33.25 -11.77
C SER A 5 -52.44 32.73 -10.72
N LEU A 6 -52.78 32.89 -9.43
CA LEU A 6 -51.93 32.46 -8.32
C LEU A 6 -51.71 30.94 -8.29
N LYS A 7 -52.76 30.15 -8.59
CA LYS A 7 -52.65 28.69 -8.71
C LYS A 7 -51.73 28.26 -9.85
N ARG A 8 -51.73 28.97 -10.98
CA ARG A 8 -50.90 28.65 -12.14
C ARG A 8 -49.43 28.96 -11.87
N ILE A 9 -49.14 30.09 -11.24
CA ILE A 9 -47.80 30.48 -10.77
C ILE A 9 -47.25 29.47 -9.77
N ILE A 10 -48.06 29.02 -8.80
CA ILE A 10 -47.64 28.00 -7.80
C ILE A 10 -47.31 26.65 -8.47
N VAL A 11 -48.03 26.26 -9.53
CA VAL A 11 -47.77 24.99 -10.24
C VAL A 11 -46.48 25.09 -11.08
N GLU A 12 -46.24 26.23 -11.74
CA GLU A 12 -44.98 26.50 -12.46
C GLU A 12 -43.78 26.58 -11.51
N GLU A 13 -43.92 27.28 -10.38
CA GLU A 13 -42.91 27.34 -9.32
C GLU A 13 -42.61 25.95 -8.76
N ARG A 14 -43.63 25.11 -8.49
CA ARG A 14 -43.44 23.73 -8.04
C ARG A 14 -42.73 22.87 -9.08
N GLY A 15 -43.00 23.07 -10.36
CA GLY A 15 -42.30 22.37 -11.45
C GLY A 15 -40.81 22.75 -11.51
N SER A 16 -40.50 24.03 -11.36
CA SER A 16 -39.13 24.55 -11.29
C SER A 16 -38.38 24.07 -10.03
N ILE A 17 -39.03 24.08 -8.88
CA ILE A 17 -38.48 23.58 -7.61
C ILE A 17 -38.18 22.08 -7.69
N LEU A 18 -39.04 21.27 -8.31
CA LEU A 18 -38.80 19.84 -8.51
C LEU A 18 -37.57 19.58 -9.37
N LEU A 19 -37.44 20.29 -10.50
CA LEU A 19 -36.32 20.13 -11.42
C LEU A 19 -34.99 20.56 -10.78
N THR A 20 -34.99 21.69 -10.08
CA THR A 20 -33.82 22.19 -9.36
C THR A 20 -33.44 21.30 -8.16
N SER A 21 -34.42 20.76 -7.43
CA SER A 21 -34.16 19.80 -6.34
C SER A 21 -33.56 18.49 -6.87
N LEU A 22 -34.08 17.99 -8.01
CA LEU A 22 -33.53 16.80 -8.65
C LEU A 22 -32.10 17.05 -9.14
N PHE A 23 -31.85 18.20 -9.76
CA PHE A 23 -30.51 18.60 -10.19
C PHE A 23 -29.54 18.67 -9.01
N PHE A 24 -29.96 19.30 -7.90
CA PHE A 24 -29.17 19.36 -6.67
C PHE A 24 -28.85 17.96 -6.12
N LEU A 25 -29.82 17.05 -6.10
CA LEU A 25 -29.60 15.67 -5.68
C LEU A 25 -28.60 14.93 -6.58
N ILE A 26 -28.69 15.12 -7.90
CA ILE A 26 -27.72 14.54 -8.84
C ILE A 26 -26.32 15.07 -8.56
N CYS A 27 -26.16 16.38 -8.39
CA CYS A 27 -24.88 17.00 -8.03
C CYS A 27 -24.33 16.46 -6.70
N LEU A 28 -25.19 16.28 -5.69
CA LEU A 28 -24.81 15.72 -4.41
C LEU A 28 -24.34 14.26 -4.55
N CYS A 29 -25.05 13.43 -5.30
CA CYS A 29 -24.67 12.05 -5.57
C CYS A 29 -23.34 11.95 -6.34
N LEU A 30 -23.11 12.84 -7.30
CA LEU A 30 -21.84 12.92 -8.03
C LEU A 30 -20.68 13.30 -7.09
N LEU A 31 -20.90 14.27 -6.20
CA LEU A 31 -19.90 14.66 -5.20
C LEU A 31 -19.59 13.50 -4.24
N LEU A 32 -20.61 12.80 -3.75
CA LEU A 32 -20.44 11.61 -2.91
C LEU A 32 -19.65 10.51 -3.62
N SER A 33 -19.92 10.29 -4.91
CA SER A 33 -19.20 9.31 -5.72
C SER A 33 -17.70 9.65 -5.85
N MET A 34 -17.36 10.92 -6.04
CA MET A 34 -15.97 11.39 -6.05
C MET A 34 -15.28 11.16 -4.70
N VAL A 35 -15.94 11.49 -3.59
CA VAL A 35 -15.39 11.30 -2.24
C VAL A 35 -15.12 9.82 -1.95
N LEU A 36 -16.06 8.93 -2.31
CA LEU A 36 -15.89 7.49 -2.14
C LEU A 36 -14.71 6.96 -2.97
N LEU A 37 -14.52 7.45 -4.20
CA LEU A 37 -13.38 7.08 -5.03
C LEU A 37 -12.04 7.51 -4.40
N MET A 38 -11.95 8.73 -3.84
CA MET A 38 -10.76 9.19 -3.13
C MET A 38 -10.45 8.33 -1.92
N GLN A 39 -11.47 8.03 -1.10
CA GLN A 39 -11.32 7.20 0.10
C GLN A 39 -10.85 5.78 -0.23
N GLN A 40 -11.32 5.21 -1.35
CA GLN A 40 -10.85 3.91 -1.81
C GLN A 40 -9.38 3.95 -2.25
N ALA A 41 -8.94 5.03 -2.90
CA ALA A 41 -7.54 5.20 -3.29
C ALA A 41 -6.63 5.31 -2.05
N ASP A 42 -7.03 6.08 -1.04
CA ASP A 42 -6.29 6.23 0.21
C ASP A 42 -6.19 4.92 0.99
N LEU A 43 -7.29 4.20 1.13
CA LEU A 43 -7.31 2.88 1.77
C LEU A 43 -6.36 1.90 1.05
N THR A 44 -6.37 1.95 -0.28
CA THR A 44 -5.51 1.12 -1.13
C THR A 44 -4.03 1.46 -0.88
N GLN A 45 -3.67 2.74 -0.83
CA GLN A 45 -2.31 3.18 -0.51
C GLN A 45 -1.88 2.77 0.89
N MET A 46 -2.75 2.93 1.89
CA MET A 46 -2.47 2.54 3.27
C MET A 46 -2.21 1.03 3.38
N ARG A 47 -3.02 0.19 2.74
CA ARG A 47 -2.81 -1.27 2.74
C ARG A 47 -1.46 -1.65 2.14
N ILE A 48 -1.10 -1.09 0.99
CA ILE A 48 0.21 -1.34 0.36
C ILE A 48 1.34 -0.91 1.30
N GLN A 49 1.23 0.27 1.91
CA GLN A 49 2.24 0.77 2.85
C GLN A 49 2.38 -0.15 4.07
N GLN A 50 1.26 -0.55 4.68
CA GLN A 50 1.25 -1.48 5.82
C GLN A 50 1.89 -2.82 5.46
N THR A 51 1.55 -3.39 4.29
CA THR A 51 2.18 -4.63 3.83
C THR A 51 3.68 -4.46 3.60
N ALA A 52 4.10 -3.36 2.98
CA ALA A 52 5.53 -3.06 2.80
C ALA A 52 6.25 -2.96 4.15
N ASP A 53 5.66 -2.29 5.13
CA ASP A 53 6.24 -2.13 6.47
C ASP A 53 6.32 -3.46 7.24
N VAL A 54 5.29 -4.31 7.14
CA VAL A 54 5.29 -5.65 7.76
C VAL A 54 6.38 -6.53 7.15
N ILE A 55 6.46 -6.58 5.81
CA ILE A 55 7.47 -7.36 5.10
C ILE A 55 8.87 -6.87 5.50
N VAL A 56 9.09 -5.56 5.49
CA VAL A 56 10.40 -4.99 5.78
C VAL A 56 10.83 -5.22 7.22
N LYS A 57 9.94 -4.99 8.19
CA LYS A 57 10.24 -5.21 9.61
C LYS A 57 10.44 -6.69 9.92
N GLY A 58 9.60 -7.57 9.36
CA GLY A 58 9.71 -9.01 9.55
C GLY A 58 11.00 -9.58 8.96
N ALA A 59 11.31 -9.19 7.73
CA ALA A 59 12.56 -9.55 7.07
C ALA A 59 13.80 -9.10 7.85
N ARG A 60 13.79 -7.86 8.36
CA ARG A 60 14.87 -7.33 9.19
C ARG A 60 15.05 -8.17 10.44
N THR A 61 13.98 -8.43 11.18
CA THR A 61 14.05 -9.19 12.44
C THR A 61 14.54 -10.62 12.22
N ALA A 62 14.11 -11.27 11.15
CA ALA A 62 14.54 -12.63 10.84
C ALA A 62 16.01 -12.71 10.42
N GLY A 63 16.47 -11.78 9.58
CA GLY A 63 17.85 -11.77 9.08
C GLY A 63 18.87 -11.08 9.98
N GLN A 64 18.46 -10.40 11.05
CA GLN A 64 19.37 -9.67 11.92
C GLN A 64 20.26 -10.63 12.71
N TRP A 65 21.57 -10.48 12.56
CA TRP A 65 22.56 -11.25 13.30
C TRP A 65 23.61 -10.34 13.93
N THR A 66 23.81 -10.52 15.23
CA THR A 66 24.80 -9.78 16.02
C THR A 66 26.01 -10.66 16.24
N LYS A 67 27.16 -10.25 15.71
CA LYS A 67 28.46 -10.87 15.98
C LYS A 67 29.17 -10.03 17.04
N VAL A 68 29.56 -10.69 18.14
CA VAL A 68 30.45 -10.10 19.14
C VAL A 68 31.86 -10.56 18.81
N ASP A 69 32.78 -9.61 18.65
CA ASP A 69 34.19 -9.91 18.49
C ASP A 69 34.78 -10.36 19.85
N PRO A 70 35.36 -11.56 19.95
CA PRO A 70 35.87 -12.07 21.21
C PRO A 70 37.10 -11.31 21.74
N GLU A 71 37.86 -10.61 20.90
CA GLU A 71 39.06 -9.89 21.32
C GLU A 71 38.77 -8.43 21.68
N THR A 72 37.99 -7.74 20.85
CA THR A 72 37.72 -6.30 21.01
C THR A 72 36.42 -6.02 21.76
N LYS A 73 35.59 -7.04 22.03
CA LYS A 73 34.20 -6.93 22.52
C LYS A 73 33.30 -6.04 21.64
N GLU A 74 33.72 -5.72 20.41
CA GLU A 74 32.91 -4.94 19.48
C GLU A 74 31.67 -5.72 19.07
N VAL A 75 30.51 -5.06 19.13
CA VAL A 75 29.24 -5.60 18.68
C VAL A 75 29.02 -5.14 17.24
N ARG A 76 29.06 -6.07 16.29
CA ARG A 76 28.73 -5.80 14.88
C ARG A 76 27.42 -6.47 14.53
N VAL A 77 26.42 -5.65 14.24
CA VAL A 77 25.13 -6.13 13.76
C VAL A 77 25.14 -6.12 12.24
N SER A 78 24.73 -7.23 11.64
CA SER A 78 24.67 -7.42 10.19
C SER A 78 23.33 -8.04 9.81
N LEU A 79 22.87 -7.76 8.59
CA LEU A 79 21.67 -8.38 8.05
C LEU A 79 22.10 -9.51 7.09
N ILE A 80 21.63 -10.72 7.36
CA ILE A 80 21.87 -11.90 6.56
C ILE A 80 20.70 -12.07 5.57
N ALA A 81 21.02 -12.19 4.29
CA ALA A 81 20.01 -12.24 3.24
C ALA A 81 19.36 -13.62 3.11
N THR A 82 20.15 -14.71 3.18
CA THR A 82 19.69 -16.09 2.94
C THR A 82 20.21 -17.07 3.99
N THR A 83 19.56 -18.23 4.09
CA THR A 83 20.02 -19.32 4.96
C THR A 83 21.38 -19.88 4.51
N GLU A 84 21.68 -19.86 3.21
CA GLU A 84 23.01 -20.23 2.70
C GLU A 84 24.10 -19.27 3.20
N GLU A 85 23.83 -17.97 3.19
CA GLU A 85 24.75 -16.97 3.73
C GLU A 85 24.94 -17.15 5.24
N ALA A 86 23.86 -17.50 5.96
CA ALA A 86 23.93 -17.82 7.38
C ALA A 86 24.88 -18.98 7.68
N ARG A 87 24.78 -20.07 6.90
CA ARG A 87 25.65 -21.25 7.04
C ARG A 87 27.12 -20.90 6.80
N ARG A 88 27.41 -20.10 5.76
CA ARG A 88 28.77 -19.64 5.46
C ARG A 88 29.37 -18.79 6.59
N LYS A 89 28.56 -17.92 7.21
CA LYS A 89 28.99 -17.04 8.30
C LYS A 89 28.89 -17.68 9.70
N LYS A 90 28.42 -18.93 9.79
CA LYS A 90 28.08 -19.61 11.05
C LYS A 90 27.13 -18.77 11.92
N ALA A 91 26.22 -18.03 11.28
CA ALA A 91 25.22 -17.24 11.96
C ALA A 91 24.12 -18.16 12.50
N ASN A 92 23.72 -17.95 13.75
CA ASN A 92 22.61 -18.70 14.36
C ASN A 92 21.28 -18.02 14.02
N ILE A 93 20.84 -18.14 12.77
CA ILE A 93 19.53 -17.68 12.31
C ILE A 93 18.77 -18.81 11.64
N ILE A 94 17.44 -18.79 11.79
CA ILE A 94 16.55 -19.83 11.24
C ILE A 94 16.33 -19.61 9.74
N ARG A 95 16.23 -18.34 9.31
CA ARG A 95 15.92 -17.92 7.93
C ARG A 95 16.55 -16.57 7.63
N GLY A 96 16.95 -16.36 6.38
CA GLY A 96 17.47 -15.06 5.93
C GLY A 96 16.37 -14.02 5.71
N ALA A 97 16.74 -12.74 5.69
CA ALA A 97 15.81 -11.63 5.48
C ALA A 97 15.02 -11.73 4.16
N ARG A 98 15.67 -12.19 3.08
CA ARG A 98 15.04 -12.33 1.76
C ARG A 98 13.98 -13.43 1.77
N GLU A 99 14.32 -14.58 2.35
CA GLU A 99 13.43 -15.73 2.45
C GLU A 99 12.19 -15.41 3.30
N GLU A 100 12.39 -14.73 4.43
CA GLU A 100 11.28 -14.32 5.28
C GLU A 100 10.39 -13.29 4.57
N ALA A 101 10.97 -12.34 3.85
CA ALA A 101 10.21 -11.37 3.09
C ALA A 101 9.35 -12.01 2.00
N GLU A 102 9.85 -13.05 1.34
CA GLU A 102 9.10 -13.78 0.31
C GLU A 102 7.91 -14.53 0.92
N ILE A 103 8.10 -15.14 2.10
CA ILE A 103 7.02 -15.80 2.84
C ILE A 103 5.96 -14.78 3.27
N LEU A 104 6.38 -13.67 3.87
CA LEU A 104 5.48 -12.59 4.29
C LEU A 104 4.73 -11.99 3.10
N TYR A 105 5.39 -11.84 1.95
CA TYR A 105 4.70 -11.45 0.73
C TYR A 105 3.64 -12.48 0.35
N ARG A 106 3.99 -13.76 0.27
CA ARG A 106 3.07 -14.82 -0.14
C ARG A 106 1.83 -14.89 0.75
N LEU A 107 2.00 -14.70 2.06
CA LEU A 107 0.90 -14.65 3.03
C LEU A 107 0.00 -13.42 2.84
N ASN A 108 0.57 -12.26 2.46
CA ASN A 108 -0.20 -11.04 2.24
C ASN A 108 -0.73 -10.88 0.81
N LYS A 109 -0.24 -11.70 -0.13
CA LYS A 109 -0.57 -11.63 -1.56
C LYS A 109 -2.06 -11.83 -1.79
N THR A 110 -2.73 -12.72 -1.07
CA THR A 110 -4.18 -12.95 -1.20
C THR A 110 -4.99 -11.72 -0.80
N GLY A 111 -4.62 -11.02 0.28
CA GLY A 111 -5.27 -9.78 0.69
C GLY A 111 -5.05 -8.61 -0.28
N LEU A 112 -3.90 -8.57 -0.95
CA LEU A 112 -3.60 -7.56 -1.96
C LEU A 112 -4.22 -7.89 -3.34
N ASN A 113 -4.21 -9.16 -3.76
CA ASN A 113 -4.75 -9.63 -5.04
C ASN A 113 -6.27 -9.47 -5.14
N GLN A 114 -7.01 -9.55 -4.02
CA GLN A 114 -8.44 -9.25 -4.01
C GLN A 114 -8.75 -7.82 -4.48
N THR A 115 -7.77 -6.92 -4.45
CA THR A 115 -7.93 -5.50 -4.78
C THR A 115 -7.19 -5.08 -6.06
N ALA A 116 -6.34 -5.94 -6.64
CA ALA A 116 -5.37 -5.57 -7.68
C ALA A 116 -5.27 -6.58 -8.82
N ARG A 117 -5.03 -6.10 -10.04
CA ARG A 117 -4.77 -6.94 -11.21
C ARG A 117 -3.34 -7.48 -11.22
N ASP A 118 -2.38 -6.63 -10.92
CA ASP A 118 -0.95 -6.98 -10.91
C ASP A 118 -0.26 -6.40 -9.68
N ILE A 119 0.56 -7.21 -9.03
CA ILE A 119 1.43 -6.82 -7.92
C ILE A 119 2.85 -7.21 -8.26
N ASN A 120 3.73 -6.22 -8.32
CA ASN A 120 5.17 -6.43 -8.46
C ASN A 120 5.85 -6.05 -7.15
N ILE A 121 6.57 -6.99 -6.54
CA ILE A 121 7.42 -6.70 -5.39
C ILE A 121 8.86 -6.74 -5.83
N THR A 122 9.53 -5.59 -5.73
CA THR A 122 10.97 -5.50 -5.90
C THR A 122 11.61 -5.50 -4.52
N HIS A 123 12.20 -6.65 -4.16
CA HIS A 123 13.08 -6.75 -3.01
C HIS A 123 14.40 -6.07 -3.36
N GLN A 124 14.78 -5.06 -2.58
CA GLN A 124 16.01 -4.29 -2.73
C GLN A 124 16.13 -3.47 -4.02
N LYS A 125 16.64 -2.25 -3.94
CA LYS A 125 16.99 -1.44 -5.11
C LYS A 125 18.23 -2.07 -5.80
N GLY A 126 18.02 -3.08 -6.64
CA GLY A 126 19.03 -3.70 -7.50
C GLY A 126 19.99 -4.68 -6.82
N GLU A 127 19.53 -5.48 -5.85
CA GLU A 127 20.33 -6.53 -5.17
C GLU A 127 21.71 -6.07 -4.67
N LYS A 128 21.85 -4.79 -4.27
CA LYS A 128 23.15 -4.25 -3.84
C LYS A 128 23.58 -4.89 -2.51
N PRO A 129 24.66 -5.70 -2.48
CA PRO A 129 25.12 -6.38 -1.27
C PRO A 129 25.50 -5.39 -0.16
N SER A 130 25.92 -4.19 -0.56
CA SER A 130 26.33 -3.10 0.34
C SER A 130 25.23 -2.69 1.34
N LEU A 131 23.96 -2.80 0.96
CA LEU A 131 22.83 -2.44 1.83
C LEU A 131 22.61 -3.48 2.95
N TYR A 132 22.81 -4.79 2.67
CA TYR A 132 22.75 -5.83 3.71
C TYR A 132 23.88 -5.67 4.73
N THR A 133 25.08 -5.33 4.28
CA THR A 133 26.21 -5.02 5.18
C THR A 133 25.96 -3.78 6.04
N GLN A 134 25.15 -2.83 5.56
CA GLN A 134 24.71 -1.67 6.33
C GLN A 134 23.48 -1.97 7.22
N GLY A 135 22.92 -3.18 7.15
CA GLY A 135 21.74 -3.57 7.91
C GLY A 135 20.43 -2.97 7.38
N ILE A 136 20.40 -2.53 6.12
CA ILE A 136 19.23 -1.90 5.51
C ILE A 136 18.49 -2.92 4.65
N TYR A 137 17.23 -3.17 4.98
CA TYR A 137 16.30 -3.92 4.15
C TYR A 137 15.32 -2.98 3.44
N TYR A 138 15.11 -3.17 2.15
CA TYR A 138 14.26 -2.32 1.30
C TYR A 138 13.28 -3.17 0.51
N VAL A 139 12.03 -2.72 0.41
CA VAL A 139 11.01 -3.32 -0.44
C VAL A 139 10.25 -2.22 -1.17
N ALA A 140 10.04 -2.41 -2.47
CA ALA A 140 9.06 -1.66 -3.24
C ALA A 140 7.91 -2.57 -3.63
N ILE A 141 6.68 -2.13 -3.37
CA ILE A 141 5.46 -2.78 -3.82
C ILE A 141 4.80 -1.86 -4.84
N GLU A 142 4.63 -2.37 -6.05
CA GLU A 142 3.87 -1.73 -7.12
C GLU A 142 2.59 -2.52 -7.37
N MET A 143 1.47 -1.80 -7.46
CA MET A 143 0.15 -2.39 -7.62
C MET A 143 -0.63 -1.66 -8.69
N LYS A 144 -1.21 -2.43 -9.61
CA LYS A 144 -2.12 -1.92 -10.64
C LYS A 144 -3.54 -2.29 -10.29
N LYS A 145 -4.41 -1.29 -10.16
CA LYS A 145 -5.84 -1.47 -9.88
C LYS A 145 -6.64 -0.83 -10.99
N LYS A 146 -7.63 -1.57 -11.50
CA LYS A 146 -8.61 -1.02 -12.42
C LYS A 146 -9.79 -0.47 -11.64
N ILE A 147 -10.17 0.77 -11.96
CA ILE A 147 -11.32 1.46 -11.38
C ILE A 147 -12.28 1.74 -12.52
N TYR A 148 -13.51 1.27 -12.37
CA TYR A 148 -14.61 1.56 -13.28
C TYR A 148 -15.23 2.90 -12.84
N MET A 149 -15.03 3.93 -13.66
CA MET A 149 -15.75 5.19 -13.55
C MET A 149 -17.01 5.14 -14.41
N ILE A 150 -17.88 6.14 -14.22
CA ILE A 150 -19.22 6.19 -14.83
C ILE A 150 -19.19 5.98 -16.36
N PHE A 151 -18.09 6.36 -17.04
CA PHE A 151 -17.96 6.26 -18.51
C PHE A 151 -16.69 5.58 -19.01
N GLU A 152 -15.76 5.20 -18.12
CA GLU A 152 -14.46 4.66 -18.54
C GLU A 152 -13.83 3.76 -17.49
N GLU A 153 -13.06 2.78 -17.94
CA GLU A 153 -12.17 1.99 -17.09
C GLU A 153 -10.80 2.68 -17.06
N ARG A 154 -10.32 3.08 -15.88
CA ARG A 154 -8.95 3.58 -15.72
C ARG A 154 -8.09 2.64 -14.90
N GLU A 155 -6.86 2.47 -15.33
CA GLU A 155 -5.82 1.78 -14.57
C GLU A 155 -5.08 2.80 -13.68
N PHE A 156 -5.18 2.60 -12.37
CA PHE A 156 -4.42 3.33 -11.37
C PHE A 156 -3.21 2.51 -10.96
N ARG A 157 -2.04 3.16 -10.95
CA ARG A 157 -0.78 2.57 -10.48
C ARG A 157 -0.42 3.15 -9.13
N PHE A 158 -0.24 2.28 -8.15
CA PHE A 158 0.18 2.62 -6.81
C PHE A 158 1.56 2.06 -6.56
N ARG A 159 2.50 2.91 -6.17
CA ARG A 159 3.86 2.48 -5.80
C ARG A 159 4.18 2.98 -4.40
N ARG A 160 4.62 2.07 -3.53
CA ARG A 160 5.11 2.38 -2.19
C ARG A 160 6.42 1.66 -1.93
N THR A 161 7.23 2.30 -1.12
CA THR A 161 8.57 1.81 -0.77
C THR A 161 8.72 1.91 0.74
N SER A 162 9.21 0.85 1.35
CA SER A 162 9.55 0.84 2.77
C SER A 162 10.98 0.39 2.96
N GLN A 163 11.63 0.94 3.98
CA GLN A 163 13.00 0.60 4.37
C GLN A 163 13.09 0.49 5.89
N ALA A 164 13.89 -0.46 6.36
CA ALA A 164 14.25 -0.54 7.77
C ALA A 164 15.74 -0.77 7.92
N GLU A 165 16.31 0.01 8.84
CA GLU A 165 17.72 -0.01 9.19
C GLU A 165 17.92 -0.69 10.55
N ILE A 166 19.07 -1.32 10.72
CA ILE A 166 19.54 -1.77 12.02
C ILE A 166 20.23 -0.59 12.69
N LYS A 167 19.63 -0.05 13.76
CA LYS A 167 20.28 0.98 14.58
C LYS A 167 21.54 0.40 15.22
N LYS A 168 22.67 1.09 15.05
CA LYS A 168 23.95 0.80 15.73
C LYS A 168 23.85 1.09 17.22
#